data_AF-A5FKB0-F1
#
_entry.id   AF-A5FKB0-F1
#
_cell.length_a   1.000
_cell.length_b   1.000
_cell.length_c   1.000
_cell.angle_alpha   90.00
_cell.angle_beta   90.00
_cell.angle_gamma   90.00
#
_symmetry.space_group_name_H-M   'P 1'
#
loop_
_entity.id
_entity.type
_entity.pdbx_description
1 polymer ?
#
loop_
_entity_poly.entity_id
_entity_poly.type
_entity_poly.pdbx_seq_one_letter_code
_entity_poly.pdbx_strand_id
1 'polypeptide(L)'
;MKKNKDNIEFGCFSISLPNEISAVFTIFEDLADCFQTEFQSEAVSILKKELKDISLKPKPNIDYESDYTHIDSRSADTIFEVAKVICNLTFREKCKMPSEIELENIYNILKNWKRPPSQKWRVGDILSIPLLDNTFAFGQIVGTHLTKRCPILALFNLKKEIELISQDELRNVFPLAVYNSNQDEIANYTFKILYNYEILVSPDRVKNKNSSGGVSLKALGNVYFGLAPWNVMYLENYFDSYLLPEIERPKNIIWLNEEERNQYRRKYFKIDENNNRIK
;
A
#
# COMPACT_ATOMS: atom_id res chain seq x y z
N MET A 1 8.73 6.95 -14.63
CA MET A 1 9.45 6.04 -13.72
C MET A 1 10.19 6.86 -12.66
N LYS A 2 9.60 7.06 -11.47
CA LYS A 2 10.37 7.51 -10.30
C LYS A 2 11.26 6.31 -9.92
N LYS A 3 12.59 6.48 -9.90
CA LYS A 3 13.48 5.52 -9.24
C LYS A 3 12.92 5.27 -7.83
N ASN A 4 12.89 4.01 -7.39
CA ASN A 4 12.60 3.61 -6.01
C ASN A 4 13.51 4.39 -5.05
N LYS A 5 13.09 5.59 -4.64
CA LYS A 5 13.80 6.44 -3.67
C LYS A 5 13.47 6.04 -2.24
N ASP A 6 12.66 5.01 -2.06
CA ASP A 6 12.04 4.68 -0.79
C ASP A 6 12.75 3.53 -0.07
N ASN A 7 13.77 2.92 -0.70
CA ASN A 7 14.56 1.84 -0.12
C ASN A 7 16.07 2.11 -0.31
N ILE A 8 16.87 1.62 0.64
CA ILE A 8 18.34 1.57 0.56
C ILE A 8 18.77 0.12 0.66
N GLU A 9 19.57 -0.35 -0.29
CA GLU A 9 20.17 -1.68 -0.21
C GLU A 9 21.21 -1.74 0.92
N PHE A 10 21.15 -2.81 1.71
CA PHE A 10 22.05 -3.10 2.82
C PHE A 10 22.48 -4.57 2.73
N GLY A 11 23.59 -4.82 2.02
CA GLY A 11 24.06 -6.19 1.79
C GLY A 11 23.09 -6.98 0.90
N CYS A 12 22.32 -7.90 1.48
CA CYS A 12 21.37 -8.78 0.77
C CYS A 12 19.89 -8.44 0.99
N PHE A 13 19.59 -7.38 1.74
CA PHE A 13 18.24 -6.92 2.01
C PHE A 13 18.16 -5.41 1.85
N SER A 14 16.94 -4.87 1.93
CA SER A 14 16.74 -3.42 1.84
C SER A 14 16.14 -2.83 3.12
N ILE A 15 16.53 -1.59 3.41
CA ILE A 15 15.91 -0.75 4.45
C ILE A 15 14.94 0.19 3.74
N SER A 16 13.65 0.05 4.05
CA SER A 16 12.65 1.03 3.64
C SER A 16 12.76 2.31 4.47
N LEU A 17 12.73 3.43 3.78
CA LEU A 17 12.83 4.77 4.35
C LEU A 17 11.45 5.29 4.77
N PRO A 18 11.38 6.14 5.82
CA PRO A 18 10.16 6.86 6.15
C PRO A 18 9.61 7.61 4.93
N ASN A 19 8.34 7.42 4.63
CA ASN A 19 7.66 8.00 3.47
C ASN A 19 6.38 8.75 3.89
N GLU A 20 5.55 9.15 2.94
CA GLU A 20 4.34 9.92 3.22
C GLU A 20 3.35 9.19 4.15
N ILE A 21 3.43 7.86 4.20
CA ILE A 21 2.53 6.98 4.95
C ILE A 21 3.17 6.59 6.29
N SER A 22 4.43 6.16 6.28
CA SER A 22 5.16 5.65 7.44
C SER A 22 6.21 6.63 7.96
N ALA A 23 6.31 6.75 9.29
CA ALA A 23 7.29 7.61 9.95
C ALA A 23 8.54 6.84 10.45
N VAL A 24 8.64 5.55 10.14
CA VAL A 24 9.71 4.66 10.61
C VAL A 24 10.52 4.14 9.44
N PHE A 25 11.78 3.83 9.71
CA PHE A 25 12.59 2.97 8.86
C PHE A 25 12.15 1.52 9.12
N THR A 26 12.12 0.69 8.08
CA THR A 26 11.62 -0.68 8.16
C THR A 26 12.56 -1.64 7.46
N ILE A 27 12.76 -2.81 8.04
CA ILE A 27 13.32 -4.01 7.40
C ILE A 27 12.22 -5.07 7.46
N PHE A 28 11.90 -5.69 6.34
CA PHE A 28 10.89 -6.74 6.27
C PHE A 28 11.46 -7.92 5.52
N GLU A 29 11.95 -8.91 6.26
CA GLU A 29 12.79 -9.98 5.71
C GLU A 29 12.50 -11.34 6.33
N ASP A 30 12.76 -12.39 5.57
CA ASP A 30 12.77 -13.77 6.05
C ASP A 30 14.09 -14.01 6.80
N LEU A 31 14.08 -13.79 8.12
CA LEU A 31 15.28 -13.96 8.94
C LEU A 31 15.64 -15.42 9.15
N ALA A 32 14.66 -16.32 9.13
CA ALA A 32 14.91 -17.76 9.19
C ALA A 32 15.76 -18.21 7.99
N ASP A 33 15.40 -17.77 6.79
CA ASP A 33 16.17 -18.02 5.57
C ASP A 33 17.54 -17.34 5.58
N CYS A 34 17.64 -16.12 6.12
CA CYS A 34 18.90 -15.40 6.28
C CYS A 34 19.87 -16.13 7.22
N PHE A 35 19.38 -16.56 8.40
CA PHE A 35 20.21 -17.13 9.47
C PHE A 35 20.32 -18.66 9.40
N GLN A 36 19.66 -19.29 8.42
CA GLN A 36 19.59 -20.75 8.25
C GLN A 36 18.98 -21.46 9.47
N THR A 37 17.91 -20.91 10.01
CA THR A 37 17.13 -21.53 11.09
C THR A 37 15.82 -22.10 10.56
N GLU A 38 15.19 -23.00 11.31
CA GLU A 38 13.93 -23.62 10.89
C GLU A 38 12.74 -22.66 11.02
N PHE A 39 12.74 -21.81 12.06
CA PHE A 39 11.59 -20.94 12.39
C PHE A 39 12.00 -19.47 12.59
N GLN A 40 11.12 -18.53 12.24
CA GLN A 40 11.31 -17.10 12.50
C GLN A 40 11.50 -16.78 13.98
N SER A 41 10.83 -17.52 14.87
CA SER A 41 10.96 -17.35 16.32
C SER A 41 12.40 -17.58 16.81
N GLU A 42 13.10 -18.56 16.23
CA GLU A 42 14.49 -18.86 16.53
C GLU A 42 15.41 -17.75 16.00
N ALA A 43 15.24 -17.36 14.72
CA ALA A 43 16.00 -16.27 14.12
C ALA A 43 15.88 -14.95 14.89
N VAL A 44 14.65 -14.59 15.30
CA VAL A 44 14.40 -13.39 16.10
C VAL A 44 15.02 -13.49 17.50
N SER A 45 15.05 -14.68 18.10
CA SER A 45 15.72 -14.90 19.39
C SER A 45 17.23 -14.64 19.29
N ILE A 46 17.86 -15.14 18.21
CA ILE A 46 19.28 -14.90 17.91
C ILE A 46 19.53 -13.39 17.72
N LEU A 47 18.73 -12.73 16.89
CA LEU A 47 18.86 -11.28 16.66
C LEU A 47 18.72 -10.49 17.97
N LYS A 48 17.69 -10.77 18.78
CA LYS A 48 17.46 -10.08 20.06
C LYS A 48 18.61 -10.29 21.04
N LYS A 49 19.27 -11.45 21.01
CA LYS A 49 20.43 -11.74 21.85
C LYS A 49 21.62 -10.87 21.46
N GLU A 50 21.95 -10.79 20.16
CA GLU A 50 23.05 -9.95 19.67
C GLU A 50 22.79 -8.45 19.90
N LEU A 51 21.55 -8.01 19.72
CA LEU A 51 21.18 -6.61 19.97
C LEU A 51 21.20 -6.22 21.45
N LYS A 52 21.21 -7.18 22.38
CA LYS A 52 21.16 -6.93 23.82
C LYS A 52 22.39 -6.18 24.32
N ASP A 53 23.54 -6.43 23.70
CA ASP A 53 24.83 -5.86 24.08
C ASP A 53 25.06 -4.48 23.43
N ILE A 54 24.16 -4.05 22.55
CA ILE A 54 24.22 -2.76 21.85
C ILE A 54 23.28 -1.76 22.54
N SER A 55 23.80 -0.59 22.89
CA SER A 55 23.00 0.47 23.52
C SER A 55 22.16 1.23 22.48
N LEU A 56 21.00 0.67 22.12
CA LEU A 56 20.09 1.24 21.14
C LEU A 56 19.05 2.16 21.77
N LYS A 57 18.90 3.38 21.22
CA LYS A 57 17.90 4.37 21.66
C LYS A 57 17.20 5.05 20.47
N PRO A 58 15.88 4.87 20.29
CA PRO A 58 15.04 3.88 20.97
C PRO A 58 15.45 2.46 20.59
N LYS A 59 14.94 1.47 21.34
CA LYS A 59 15.02 0.07 20.92
C LYS A 59 14.17 -0.13 19.65
N PRO A 60 14.60 -1.01 18.73
CA PRO A 60 13.78 -1.36 17.58
C PRO A 60 12.51 -2.10 18.04
N ASN A 61 11.42 -1.91 17.31
CA ASN A 61 10.28 -2.82 17.38
C ASN A 61 10.57 -4.02 16.47
N ILE A 62 10.31 -5.23 16.95
CA ILE A 62 10.58 -6.48 16.23
C ILE A 62 9.36 -7.37 16.40
N ASP A 63 8.63 -7.56 15.32
CA ASP A 63 7.48 -8.43 15.19
C ASP A 63 7.73 -9.47 14.10
N TYR A 64 7.15 -10.66 14.21
CA TYR A 64 7.36 -11.71 13.21
C TYR A 64 6.14 -12.60 13.08
N GLU A 65 5.94 -13.06 11.84
CA GLU A 65 4.94 -14.07 11.48
C GLU A 65 5.65 -15.34 11.02
N SER A 66 4.93 -16.31 10.44
CA SER A 66 5.54 -17.55 9.95
C SER A 66 6.62 -17.32 8.89
N ASP A 67 6.42 -16.32 8.02
CA ASP A 67 7.19 -16.20 6.78
C ASP A 67 8.18 -15.03 6.80
N TYR A 68 7.94 -14.00 7.62
CA TYR A 68 8.72 -12.77 7.62
C TYR A 68 8.81 -12.15 9.02
N THR A 69 9.90 -11.43 9.25
CA THR A 69 10.09 -10.55 10.41
C THR A 69 9.98 -9.10 9.96
N HIS A 70 9.14 -8.32 10.66
CA HIS A 70 9.06 -6.88 10.55
C HIS A 70 9.89 -6.21 11.66
N ILE A 71 10.85 -5.38 11.27
CA ILE A 71 11.67 -4.61 12.19
C ILE A 71 11.55 -3.13 11.85
N ASP A 72 11.22 -2.30 12.84
CA ASP A 72 11.08 -0.87 12.62
C ASP A 72 11.67 0.01 13.72
N SER A 73 12.07 1.22 13.34
CA SER A 73 12.51 2.25 14.27
C SER A 73 12.36 3.65 13.67
N ARG A 74 12.16 4.66 14.53
CA ARG A 74 12.23 6.09 14.13
C ARG A 74 13.66 6.63 14.09
N SER A 75 14.64 5.87 14.58
CA SER A 75 16.03 6.30 14.65
C SER A 75 16.86 5.64 13.55
N ALA A 76 17.51 6.49 12.75
CA ALA A 76 18.50 6.08 11.76
C ALA A 76 19.64 5.28 12.41
N ASP A 77 20.09 5.67 13.61
CA ASP A 77 21.18 4.99 14.31
C ASP A 77 20.77 3.57 14.71
N THR A 78 19.54 3.43 15.24
CA THR A 78 19.01 2.13 15.65
C THR A 78 18.85 1.19 14.47
N ILE A 79 18.20 1.64 13.38
CA ILE A 79 17.94 0.75 12.23
C ILE A 79 19.24 0.37 11.51
N PHE A 80 20.23 1.27 11.47
CA PHE A 80 21.53 1.00 10.88
C PHE A 80 22.30 -0.07 11.66
N GLU A 81 22.34 0.02 12.99
CA GLU A 81 23.00 -1.01 13.80
C GLU A 81 22.26 -2.35 13.75
N VAL A 82 20.93 -2.34 13.72
CA VAL A 82 20.15 -3.56 13.47
C VAL A 82 20.53 -4.19 12.14
N ALA A 83 20.59 -3.40 11.06
CA ALA A 83 20.95 -3.90 9.73
C ALA A 83 22.36 -4.52 9.70
N LYS A 84 23.33 -3.90 10.38
CA LYS A 84 24.69 -4.47 10.54
C LYS A 84 24.65 -5.82 11.24
N VAL A 85 23.91 -5.93 12.34
CA VAL A 85 23.78 -7.21 13.08
C VAL A 85 23.12 -8.27 12.21
N ILE A 86 22.06 -7.94 11.46
CA ILE A 86 21.42 -8.86 10.53
C ILE A 86 22.44 -9.37 9.49
N CYS A 87 23.13 -8.50 8.75
CA CYS A 87 24.07 -9.00 7.73
C CYS A 87 25.28 -9.75 8.34
N ASN A 88 25.68 -9.45 9.58
CA ASN A 88 26.70 -10.23 10.29
C ASN A 88 26.23 -11.66 10.63
N LEU A 89 24.95 -11.82 10.97
CA LEU A 89 24.33 -13.10 11.28
C LEU A 89 23.92 -13.88 10.02
N THR A 90 23.65 -13.18 8.92
CA THR A 90 23.26 -13.81 7.66
C THR A 90 24.37 -14.72 7.15
N PHE A 91 23.96 -15.91 6.69
CA PHE A 91 24.86 -16.89 6.11
C PHE A 91 25.71 -16.26 4.99
N ARG A 92 27.04 -16.46 5.03
CA ARG A 92 28.01 -15.71 4.21
C ARG A 92 27.81 -15.86 2.70
N GLU A 93 27.21 -16.97 2.25
CA GLU A 93 26.90 -17.15 0.82
C GLU A 93 25.71 -16.29 0.37
N LYS A 94 24.88 -15.80 1.30
CA LYS A 94 23.72 -14.95 1.02
C LYS A 94 23.98 -13.46 1.22
N CYS A 95 24.69 -13.06 2.28
CA CYS A 95 25.05 -11.65 2.52
C CYS A 95 26.55 -11.43 2.42
N LYS A 96 26.95 -10.50 1.56
CA LYS A 96 28.24 -9.84 1.67
C LYS A 96 28.07 -8.57 2.48
N MET A 97 28.84 -8.43 3.56
CA MET A 97 28.89 -7.19 4.32
C MET A 97 29.32 -6.03 3.41
N PRO A 98 28.59 -4.91 3.40
CA PRO A 98 29.04 -3.70 2.70
C PRO A 98 30.42 -3.25 3.20
N SER A 99 31.23 -2.70 2.30
CA SER A 99 32.51 -2.07 2.65
C SER A 99 32.31 -0.86 3.58
N GLU A 100 33.37 -0.42 4.25
CA GLU A 100 33.31 0.74 5.16
C GLU A 100 32.79 2.01 4.46
N ILE A 101 33.20 2.24 3.21
CA ILE A 101 32.74 3.37 2.40
C ILE A 101 31.24 3.25 2.09
N GLU A 102 30.75 2.04 1.79
CA GLU A 102 29.32 1.79 1.55
C GLU A 102 28.52 1.98 2.84
N LEU A 103 29.01 1.49 3.98
CA LEU A 103 28.39 1.68 5.29
C LEU A 103 28.29 3.15 5.66
N GLU A 104 29.34 3.94 5.46
CA GLU A 104 29.34 5.39 5.70
C GLU A 104 28.31 6.10 4.80
N ASN A 105 28.26 5.73 3.52
CA ASN A 105 27.28 6.29 2.58
C ASN A 105 25.84 5.95 2.98
N ILE A 106 25.56 4.68 3.31
CA ILE A 106 24.23 4.24 3.76
C ILE A 106 23.83 5.01 5.02
N TYR A 107 24.71 5.06 6.02
CA TYR A 107 24.45 5.77 7.27
C TYR A 107 24.16 7.25 7.03
N ASN A 108 24.94 7.91 6.17
CA ASN A 108 24.73 9.31 5.80
C ASN A 108 23.38 9.54 5.14
N ILE A 109 22.90 8.62 4.28
CA ILE A 109 21.56 8.72 3.69
C ILE A 109 20.50 8.57 4.79
N LEU A 110 20.59 7.54 5.64
CA LEU A 110 19.63 7.29 6.72
C LEU A 110 19.53 8.50 7.66
N LYS A 111 20.67 9.07 8.06
CA LYS A 111 20.73 10.16 9.03
C LYS A 111 20.16 11.47 8.49
N ASN A 112 20.39 11.73 7.20
CA ASN A 112 19.98 12.96 6.54
C ASN A 112 18.64 12.83 5.81
N TRP A 113 17.98 11.67 5.87
CA TRP A 113 16.72 11.44 5.20
C TRP A 113 15.62 12.35 5.77
N LYS A 114 15.06 13.18 4.89
CA LYS A 114 13.91 14.02 5.20
C LYS A 114 12.66 13.32 4.68
N ARG A 115 11.87 12.81 5.62
CA ARG A 115 10.57 12.21 5.34
C ARG A 115 9.72 13.16 4.48
N PRO A 116 9.19 12.72 3.33
CA PRO A 116 8.27 13.53 2.55
C PRO A 116 6.97 13.78 3.33
N PRO A 117 6.37 14.98 3.23
CA PRO A 117 5.18 15.32 3.98
C PRO A 117 3.94 14.59 3.43
N SER A 118 3.18 13.96 4.32
CA SER A 118 1.89 13.36 3.99
C SER A 118 0.88 14.41 3.50
N GLN A 119 0.10 14.08 2.46
CA GLN A 119 -1.02 14.93 2.04
C GLN A 119 -2.08 14.99 3.15
N LYS A 120 -2.36 16.20 3.65
CA LYS A 120 -3.40 16.43 4.65
C LYS A 120 -4.77 16.42 3.98
N TRP A 121 -5.73 15.79 4.64
CA TRP A 121 -7.10 15.68 4.17
C TRP A 121 -8.10 15.92 5.31
N ARG A 122 -9.34 16.21 4.93
CA ARG A 122 -10.49 16.34 5.84
C ARG A 122 -11.76 15.81 5.16
N VAL A 123 -12.79 15.56 5.97
CA VAL A 123 -14.12 15.21 5.46
C VAL A 123 -14.65 16.35 4.59
N GLY A 124 -15.29 15.99 3.48
CA GLY A 124 -15.76 16.87 2.42
C GLY A 124 -14.76 17.07 1.28
N ASP A 125 -13.49 16.68 1.43
CA ASP A 125 -12.49 16.84 0.37
C ASP A 125 -12.83 16.00 -0.86
N ILE A 126 -12.76 16.64 -2.03
CA ILE A 126 -12.92 16.03 -3.35
C ILE A 126 -11.56 15.53 -3.83
N LEU A 127 -11.56 14.28 -4.28
CA LEU A 127 -10.36 13.56 -4.73
C LEU A 127 -10.39 13.37 -6.24
N SER A 128 -9.24 13.55 -6.89
CA SER A 128 -8.96 12.96 -8.20
C SER A 128 -8.32 11.58 -8.02
N ILE A 129 -8.69 10.65 -8.89
CA ILE A 129 -8.22 9.26 -8.87
C ILE A 129 -7.68 8.93 -10.27
N PRO A 130 -6.37 8.74 -10.44
CA PRO A 130 -5.79 8.45 -11.74
C PRO A 130 -6.15 7.03 -12.21
N LEU A 131 -6.62 6.91 -13.45
CA LEU A 131 -6.98 5.66 -14.10
C LEU A 131 -5.87 5.15 -15.02
N LEU A 132 -6.00 3.92 -15.53
CA LEU A 132 -4.98 3.24 -16.34
C LEU A 132 -4.74 3.89 -17.70
N ASP A 133 -5.74 4.58 -18.25
CA ASP A 133 -5.69 5.26 -19.54
C ASP A 133 -5.26 6.73 -19.44
N ASN A 134 -4.66 7.13 -18.31
CA ASN A 134 -4.24 8.50 -17.98
C ASN A 134 -5.40 9.50 -17.85
N THR A 135 -6.63 9.04 -17.74
CA THR A 135 -7.78 9.87 -17.34
C THR A 135 -7.99 9.83 -15.83
N PHE A 136 -9.01 10.54 -15.34
CA PHE A 136 -9.29 10.71 -13.93
C PHE A 136 -10.74 10.35 -13.61
N ALA A 137 -10.92 9.52 -12.58
CA ALA A 137 -12.17 9.42 -11.85
C ALA A 137 -12.17 10.41 -10.68
N PHE A 138 -13.34 10.64 -10.09
CA PHE A 138 -13.49 11.56 -8.96
C PHE A 138 -14.23 10.91 -7.80
N GLY A 139 -13.88 11.33 -6.59
CA GLY A 139 -14.49 10.84 -5.38
C GLY A 139 -14.54 11.90 -4.28
N GLN A 140 -15.04 11.53 -3.12
CA GLN A 140 -15.11 12.39 -1.95
C GLN A 140 -14.78 11.62 -0.68
N ILE A 141 -14.10 12.28 0.26
CA ILE A 141 -13.98 11.80 1.64
C ILE A 141 -15.27 12.17 2.38
N VAL A 142 -16.12 11.18 2.65
CA VAL A 142 -17.46 11.42 3.23
C VAL A 142 -17.54 11.16 4.72
N GLY A 143 -16.48 10.60 5.31
CA GLY A 143 -16.41 10.33 6.74
C GLY A 143 -15.12 9.64 7.13
N THR A 144 -15.12 9.06 8.33
CA THR A 144 -14.03 8.24 8.86
C THR A 144 -14.59 7.02 9.57
N HIS A 145 -13.88 5.90 9.54
CA HIS A 145 -14.24 4.65 10.23
C HIS A 145 -13.06 4.19 11.09
N LEU A 146 -13.30 3.54 12.24
CA LEU A 146 -12.28 3.05 13.19
C LEU A 146 -11.38 4.12 13.83
N THR A 147 -10.68 4.92 13.03
CA THR A 147 -9.80 6.02 13.46
C THR A 147 -9.94 7.23 12.54
N LYS A 148 -9.45 8.39 12.98
CA LYS A 148 -9.40 9.61 12.14
C LYS A 148 -8.49 9.47 10.89
N ARG A 149 -7.68 8.42 10.78
CA ARG A 149 -6.77 8.16 9.66
C ARG A 149 -7.34 7.18 8.63
N CYS A 150 -8.59 6.77 8.83
CA CYS A 150 -9.20 5.68 8.08
C CYS A 150 -10.44 6.26 7.38
N PRO A 151 -10.28 6.85 6.18
CA PRO A 151 -11.36 7.57 5.51
C PRO A 151 -12.46 6.64 5.00
N ILE A 152 -13.68 7.17 4.96
CA ILE A 152 -14.78 6.61 4.19
C ILE A 152 -14.80 7.39 2.87
N LEU A 153 -14.68 6.67 1.76
CA LEU A 153 -14.53 7.24 0.44
C LEU A 153 -15.74 6.90 -0.43
N ALA A 154 -16.22 7.90 -1.17
CA ALA A 154 -17.21 7.75 -2.21
C ALA A 154 -16.55 7.85 -3.58
N LEU A 155 -16.95 6.99 -4.52
CA LEU A 155 -16.59 7.10 -5.93
C LEU A 155 -17.80 7.64 -6.70
N PHE A 156 -17.59 8.62 -7.58
CA PHE A 156 -18.65 9.21 -8.39
C PHE A 156 -18.65 8.64 -9.82
N ASN A 157 -19.82 8.61 -10.47
CA ASN A 157 -19.95 8.20 -11.87
C ASN A 157 -19.50 9.29 -12.84
N LEU A 158 -18.20 9.62 -12.78
CA LEU A 158 -17.60 10.62 -13.65
C LEU A 158 -16.16 10.28 -13.95
N LYS A 159 -15.81 10.40 -15.23
CA LYS A 159 -14.47 10.23 -15.78
C LYS A 159 -14.15 11.42 -16.67
N LYS A 160 -12.97 12.03 -16.53
CA LYS A 160 -12.51 13.15 -17.36
C LYS A 160 -11.05 12.98 -17.75
N GLU A 161 -10.67 13.51 -18.91
CA GLU A 161 -9.28 13.57 -19.35
C GLU A 161 -8.45 14.56 -18.54
N ILE A 162 -9.10 15.60 -18.00
CA ILE A 162 -8.47 16.65 -17.21
C ILE A 162 -8.76 16.41 -15.73
N GLU A 163 -7.75 16.61 -14.88
CA GLU A 163 -7.82 16.48 -13.42
C GLU A 163 -8.53 17.68 -12.75
N LEU A 164 -9.68 18.08 -13.28
CA LEU A 164 -10.47 19.23 -12.82
C LEU A 164 -11.97 18.95 -12.92
N ILE A 165 -12.70 19.35 -11.89
CA ILE A 165 -14.14 19.17 -11.79
C ILE A 165 -14.76 20.36 -11.05
N SER A 166 -15.84 20.93 -11.57
CA SER A 166 -16.58 22.00 -10.92
C SER A 166 -17.61 21.49 -9.91
N GLN A 167 -18.04 22.36 -8.99
CA GLN A 167 -19.08 22.03 -8.01
C GLN A 167 -20.42 21.73 -8.69
N ASP A 168 -20.75 22.43 -9.77
CA ASP A 168 -21.99 22.20 -10.52
C ASP A 168 -21.97 20.87 -11.27
N GLU A 169 -20.82 20.45 -11.81
CA GLU A 169 -20.66 19.10 -12.34
C GLU A 169 -20.88 18.05 -11.24
N LEU A 170 -20.26 18.22 -10.06
CA LEU A 170 -20.41 17.30 -8.94
C LEU A 170 -21.86 17.13 -8.48
N ARG A 171 -22.64 18.21 -8.41
CA ARG A 171 -24.06 18.16 -7.99
C ARG A 171 -24.93 17.28 -8.89
N ASN A 172 -24.53 17.11 -10.15
CA ASN A 172 -25.27 16.36 -11.14
C ASN A 172 -24.77 14.91 -11.28
N VAL A 173 -23.72 14.52 -10.56
CA VAL A 173 -23.17 13.17 -10.61
C VAL A 173 -23.65 12.36 -9.42
N PHE A 174 -24.02 11.10 -9.67
CA PHE A 174 -24.42 10.18 -8.61
C PHE A 174 -23.23 9.34 -8.10
N PRO A 175 -23.24 8.94 -6.81
CA PRO A 175 -22.24 8.04 -6.26
C PRO A 175 -22.42 6.61 -6.82
N LEU A 176 -21.31 5.96 -7.15
CA LEU A 176 -21.23 4.56 -7.56
C LEU A 176 -21.07 3.63 -6.36
N ALA A 177 -20.23 4.04 -5.42
CA ALA A 177 -19.80 3.22 -4.29
C ALA A 177 -19.46 4.12 -3.10
N VAL A 178 -19.66 3.60 -1.88
CA VAL A 178 -19.19 4.21 -0.63
C VAL A 178 -18.56 3.11 0.22
N TYR A 179 -17.33 3.29 0.65
CA TYR A 179 -16.63 2.24 1.38
C TYR A 179 -15.48 2.74 2.27
N ASN A 180 -15.04 1.82 3.12
CA ASN A 180 -14.00 1.97 4.10
C ASN A 180 -12.60 1.78 3.49
N SER A 181 -11.77 2.82 3.51
CA SER A 181 -10.39 2.78 2.96
C SER A 181 -9.35 3.05 4.04
N ASN A 182 -8.10 2.66 3.76
CA ASN A 182 -6.96 3.27 4.42
C ASN A 182 -6.66 4.64 3.79
N GLN A 183 -5.82 5.44 4.44
CA GLN A 183 -5.40 6.76 3.94
C GLN A 183 -4.25 6.69 2.94
N ASP A 184 -3.72 5.52 2.62
CA ASP A 184 -2.38 5.39 2.02
C ASP A 184 -2.30 6.09 0.65
N GLU A 185 -3.27 5.85 -0.21
CA GLU A 185 -3.37 6.47 -1.54
C GLU A 185 -3.61 7.99 -1.47
N ILE A 186 -4.20 8.49 -0.38
CA ILE A 186 -4.37 9.93 -0.15
C ILE A 186 -3.06 10.52 0.35
N ALA A 187 -2.49 9.90 1.39
CA ALA A 187 -1.27 10.35 2.07
C ALA A 187 -0.10 10.47 1.10
N ASN A 188 0.05 9.53 0.17
CA ASN A 188 1.15 9.48 -0.81
C ASN A 188 0.88 10.24 -2.12
N TYR A 189 -0.17 11.07 -2.17
CA TYR A 189 -0.57 11.86 -3.35
C TYR A 189 -0.96 11.03 -4.59
N THR A 190 -1.26 9.72 -4.44
CA THR A 190 -1.86 8.94 -5.53
C THR A 190 -3.25 9.49 -5.85
N PHE A 191 -4.03 9.81 -4.82
CA PHE A 191 -5.26 10.58 -4.94
C PHE A 191 -4.96 12.02 -4.56
N LYS A 192 -5.23 12.97 -5.46
CA LYS A 192 -4.99 14.38 -5.15
C LYS A 192 -6.26 15.03 -4.63
N ILE A 193 -6.10 15.85 -3.61
CA ILE A 193 -7.19 16.70 -3.11
C ILE A 193 -7.30 17.91 -4.02
N LEU A 194 -8.49 18.12 -4.58
CA LEU A 194 -8.76 19.24 -5.47
C LEU A 194 -9.26 20.45 -4.69
N TYR A 195 -10.31 20.25 -3.90
CA TYR A 195 -10.92 21.26 -3.02
C TYR A 195 -11.85 20.57 -2.02
N ASN A 196 -12.38 21.34 -1.08
CA ASN A 196 -13.37 20.87 -0.11
C ASN A 196 -14.78 21.27 -0.53
N TYR A 197 -15.75 20.40 -0.31
CA TYR A 197 -17.14 20.62 -0.66
C TYR A 197 -18.10 19.98 0.36
N GLU A 198 -19.39 20.35 0.28
CA GLU A 198 -20.42 19.71 1.10
C GLU A 198 -20.51 18.21 0.80
N ILE A 199 -20.90 17.41 1.79
CA ILE A 199 -20.97 15.96 1.65
C ILE A 199 -22.15 15.61 0.73
N LEU A 200 -21.85 14.97 -0.40
CA LEU A 200 -22.85 14.64 -1.43
C LEU A 200 -23.50 13.27 -1.21
N VAL A 201 -22.89 12.42 -0.40
CA VAL A 201 -23.41 11.08 -0.11
C VAL A 201 -23.13 10.71 1.34
N SER A 202 -24.13 10.16 2.02
CA SER A 202 -24.00 9.78 3.42
C SER A 202 -22.95 8.68 3.60
N PRO A 203 -22.06 8.78 4.60
CA PRO A 203 -21.13 7.72 4.97
C PRO A 203 -21.83 6.46 5.49
N ASP A 204 -23.09 6.53 5.93
CA ASP A 204 -23.84 5.34 6.41
C ASP A 204 -24.20 4.38 5.27
N ARG A 205 -24.01 4.79 4.02
CA ARG A 205 -24.24 3.97 2.83
C ARG A 205 -23.14 2.95 2.58
N VAL A 206 -22.12 2.88 3.44
CA VAL A 206 -21.09 1.84 3.40
C VAL A 206 -21.74 0.47 3.56
N LYS A 207 -21.66 -0.35 2.50
CA LYS A 207 -22.25 -1.69 2.47
C LYS A 207 -21.48 -2.70 3.31
N ASN A 208 -20.15 -2.58 3.38
CA ASN A 208 -19.29 -3.45 4.18
C ASN A 208 -18.62 -2.66 5.31
N LYS A 209 -19.01 -2.94 6.56
CA LYS A 209 -18.49 -2.25 7.75
C LYS A 209 -17.03 -2.62 8.07
N ASN A 210 -16.49 -3.67 7.47
CA ASN A 210 -15.09 -4.04 7.62
C ASN A 210 -14.22 -3.22 6.66
N SER A 211 -12.92 -3.07 6.98
CA SER A 211 -11.96 -2.50 6.03
C SER A 211 -11.87 -3.41 4.81
N SER A 212 -12.14 -2.89 3.62
CA SER A 212 -11.97 -3.65 2.37
C SER A 212 -10.49 -3.85 2.08
N GLY A 213 -9.90 -4.89 2.68
CA GLY A 213 -8.57 -5.38 2.32
C GLY A 213 -8.60 -5.98 0.92
N GLY A 214 -8.41 -5.15 -0.10
CA GLY A 214 -8.19 -5.65 -1.47
C GLY A 214 -8.60 -4.73 -2.62
N VAL A 215 -9.48 -3.75 -2.43
CA VAL A 215 -9.94 -2.85 -3.52
C VAL A 215 -9.66 -1.40 -3.17
N SER A 216 -8.79 -0.77 -3.96
CA SER A 216 -8.67 0.68 -4.01
C SER A 216 -9.73 1.30 -4.91
N LEU A 217 -9.98 2.61 -4.75
CA LEU A 217 -10.99 3.33 -5.56
C LEU A 217 -10.60 3.26 -7.03
N LYS A 218 -9.28 3.27 -7.24
CA LYS A 218 -8.64 3.09 -8.51
C LYS A 218 -9.00 1.76 -9.16
N ALA A 219 -8.95 0.64 -8.43
CA ALA A 219 -9.32 -0.65 -9.00
C ALA A 219 -10.79 -0.67 -9.44
N LEU A 220 -11.71 -0.22 -8.57
CA LEU A 220 -13.13 -0.13 -8.90
C LEU A 220 -13.40 0.82 -10.08
N GLY A 221 -12.78 2.01 -10.09
CA GLY A 221 -12.90 2.95 -11.20
C GLY A 221 -12.40 2.37 -12.53
N ASN A 222 -11.28 1.67 -12.53
CA ASN A 222 -10.76 1.04 -13.76
C ASN A 222 -11.70 -0.03 -14.31
N VAL A 223 -12.27 -0.90 -13.47
CA VAL A 223 -13.21 -1.91 -13.98
C VAL A 223 -14.55 -1.30 -14.39
N TYR A 224 -15.04 -0.30 -13.66
CA TYR A 224 -16.30 0.39 -13.96
C TYR A 224 -16.25 1.14 -15.29
N PHE A 225 -15.13 1.81 -15.58
CA PHE A 225 -14.95 2.52 -16.85
C PHE A 225 -14.37 1.65 -17.97
N GLY A 226 -14.38 0.32 -17.83
CA GLY A 226 -13.99 -0.62 -18.88
C GLY A 226 -12.49 -0.62 -19.22
N LEU A 227 -11.64 -0.23 -18.27
CA LEU A 227 -10.18 -0.16 -18.43
C LEU A 227 -9.46 -1.40 -17.89
N ALA A 228 -10.15 -2.20 -17.08
CA ALA A 228 -9.66 -3.46 -16.56
C ALA A 228 -10.80 -4.51 -16.54
N PRO A 229 -10.45 -5.81 -16.62
CA PRO A 229 -11.42 -6.89 -16.46
C PRO A 229 -12.19 -6.86 -15.15
N TRP A 230 -13.50 -7.09 -15.22
CA TRP A 230 -14.36 -7.13 -14.03
C TRP A 230 -14.16 -8.40 -13.20
N ASN A 231 -13.99 -9.55 -13.84
CA ASN A 231 -14.09 -10.85 -13.18
C ASN A 231 -12.75 -11.44 -12.70
N VAL A 232 -11.69 -10.64 -12.52
CA VAL A 232 -10.33 -11.16 -12.22
C VAL A 232 -10.01 -11.40 -10.74
N MET A 233 -10.89 -10.97 -9.84
CA MET A 233 -10.75 -11.24 -8.40
C MET A 233 -11.16 -12.68 -8.07
N TYR A 234 -10.95 -13.12 -6.83
CA TYR A 234 -11.27 -14.49 -6.40
C TYR A 234 -12.71 -14.90 -6.76
N LEU A 235 -13.68 -14.07 -6.40
CA LEU A 235 -15.06 -14.16 -6.89
C LEU A 235 -15.20 -13.36 -8.19
N GLU A 236 -15.87 -13.92 -9.20
CA GLU A 236 -16.07 -13.26 -10.48
C GLU A 236 -16.95 -12.00 -10.38
N ASN A 237 -17.87 -11.98 -9.43
CA ASN A 237 -18.78 -10.87 -9.15
C ASN A 237 -18.28 -9.96 -8.02
N TYR A 238 -17.00 -10.05 -7.65
CA TYR A 238 -16.46 -9.37 -6.48
C TYR A 238 -16.72 -7.86 -6.45
N PHE A 239 -16.58 -7.16 -7.59
CA PHE A 239 -16.82 -5.71 -7.66
C PHE A 239 -18.30 -5.32 -7.54
N ASP A 240 -19.24 -6.22 -7.82
CA ASP A 240 -20.68 -5.96 -7.62
C ASP A 240 -20.99 -5.69 -6.15
N SER A 241 -20.22 -6.30 -5.24
CA SER A 241 -20.37 -6.10 -3.81
C SER A 241 -20.04 -4.67 -3.35
N TYR A 242 -19.26 -3.92 -4.16
CA TYR A 242 -18.84 -2.55 -3.86
C TYR A 242 -19.78 -1.48 -4.41
N LEU A 243 -20.60 -1.82 -5.42
CA LEU A 243 -21.60 -0.91 -5.95
C LEU A 243 -22.71 -0.66 -4.92
N LEU A 244 -23.21 0.57 -4.91
CA LEU A 244 -24.41 0.92 -4.18
C LEU A 244 -25.62 0.10 -4.71
N PRO A 245 -26.62 -0.22 -3.88
CA PRO A 245 -27.69 -1.15 -4.25
C PRO A 245 -28.48 -0.75 -5.51
N GLU A 246 -28.60 0.54 -5.78
CA GLU A 246 -29.29 1.07 -6.96
C GLU A 246 -28.42 1.11 -8.23
N ILE A 247 -27.13 0.79 -8.12
CA ILE A 247 -26.17 0.88 -9.21
C ILE A 247 -25.97 -0.51 -9.82
N GLU A 248 -26.44 -0.65 -11.05
CA GLU A 248 -26.18 -1.85 -11.85
C GLU A 248 -24.75 -1.86 -12.40
N ARG A 249 -24.26 -3.06 -12.66
CA ARG A 249 -22.99 -3.25 -13.37
C ARG A 249 -23.07 -2.60 -14.76
N PRO A 250 -22.05 -1.84 -15.20
CA PRO A 250 -22.02 -1.27 -16.54
C PRO A 250 -22.11 -2.36 -17.63
N LYS A 251 -22.69 -2.02 -18.77
CA LYS A 251 -22.80 -2.95 -19.93
C LYS A 251 -21.50 -3.09 -20.71
N ASN A 252 -20.61 -2.09 -20.62
CA ASN A 252 -19.36 -1.98 -21.36
C ASN A 252 -18.14 -2.50 -20.57
N ILE A 253 -18.35 -3.40 -19.60
CA ILE A 253 -17.25 -4.03 -18.87
C ILE A 253 -16.44 -4.95 -19.78
N ILE A 254 -15.20 -5.21 -19.37
CA ILE A 254 -14.41 -6.31 -19.92
C ILE A 254 -14.70 -7.55 -19.07
N TRP A 255 -15.30 -8.57 -19.68
CA TRP A 255 -15.51 -9.88 -19.06
C TRP A 255 -14.65 -10.91 -19.78
N LEU A 256 -13.69 -11.49 -19.06
CA LEU A 256 -12.79 -12.49 -19.62
C LEU A 256 -13.43 -13.87 -19.53
N ASN A 257 -13.17 -14.73 -20.51
CA ASN A 257 -13.44 -16.15 -20.36
C ASN A 257 -12.46 -16.79 -19.35
N GLU A 258 -12.67 -18.06 -19.00
CA GLU A 258 -11.86 -18.75 -17.97
C GLU A 258 -10.37 -18.77 -18.30
N GLU A 259 -10.00 -19.07 -19.54
CA GLU A 259 -8.61 -19.15 -19.98
C GLU A 259 -7.94 -17.76 -19.94
N GLU A 260 -8.59 -16.75 -20.52
CA GLU A 260 -8.13 -15.37 -20.50
C GLU A 260 -7.99 -14.83 -19.06
N ARG A 261 -8.94 -15.16 -18.19
CA ARG A 261 -8.92 -14.79 -16.77
C ARG A 261 -7.72 -15.42 -16.07
N ASN A 262 -7.46 -16.70 -16.27
CA ASN A 262 -6.32 -17.39 -15.66
C ASN A 262 -4.98 -16.81 -16.15
N GLN A 263 -4.86 -16.54 -17.46
CA GLN A 263 -3.68 -15.89 -18.02
C GLN A 263 -3.47 -14.48 -17.45
N TYR A 264 -4.55 -13.69 -17.33
CA TYR A 264 -4.52 -12.36 -16.73
C TYR A 264 -4.07 -12.43 -15.27
N ARG A 265 -4.67 -13.31 -14.47
CA ARG A 265 -4.36 -13.45 -13.04
C ARG A 265 -2.94 -13.94 -12.80
N ARG A 266 -2.44 -14.84 -13.65
CA ARG A 266 -1.04 -15.28 -13.62
C ARG A 266 -0.07 -14.13 -13.92
N LYS A 267 -0.38 -13.33 -14.94
CA LYS A 267 0.49 -12.23 -15.38
C LYS A 267 0.53 -11.09 -14.36
N TYR A 268 -0.64 -10.63 -13.89
CA TYR A 268 -0.77 -9.40 -13.11
C TYR A 268 -0.86 -9.62 -11.60
N PHE A 269 -1.38 -10.76 -11.14
CA PHE A 269 -1.52 -11.07 -9.71
C PHE A 269 -0.59 -12.20 -9.23
N LYS A 270 0.15 -12.84 -10.15
CA LYS A 270 0.98 -14.02 -9.84
C LYS A 270 0.15 -15.14 -9.21
N ILE A 271 -1.06 -15.37 -9.71
CA ILE A 271 -1.97 -16.42 -9.23
C ILE A 271 -2.14 -17.49 -10.31
N ASP A 272 -1.99 -18.76 -9.96
CA ASP A 272 -2.25 -19.90 -10.86
C ASP A 272 -3.76 -20.25 -10.95
N GLU A 273 -4.09 -21.22 -11.82
CA GLU A 273 -5.46 -21.72 -11.98
C GLU A 273 -6.07 -22.33 -10.70
N ASN A 274 -5.24 -22.75 -9.75
CA ASN A 274 -5.64 -23.32 -8.46
C ASN A 274 -5.77 -22.27 -7.35
N ASN A 275 -5.63 -20.98 -7.68
CA ASN A 275 -5.60 -19.85 -6.75
C ASN A 275 -4.37 -19.77 -5.83
N ASN A 276 -3.27 -20.44 -6.17
CA ASN A 276 -2.02 -20.33 -5.43
C ASN A 276 -1.21 -19.13 -5.90
N ARG A 277 -0.52 -18.44 -4.97
CA ARG A 277 0.48 -17.43 -5.32
C ARG A 277 1.75 -18.10 -5.84
N ILE A 278 2.21 -17.63 -6.99
CA ILE A 278 3.45 -18.05 -7.63
C ILE A 278 4.56 -17.12 -7.14
N LYS A 279 5.68 -17.69 -6.67
CA LYS A 279 6.89 -16.95 -6.29
C LYS A 279 7.56 -16.33 -7.52
#